data_AF-A0A7Z9C927-F1
#
_entry.id   AF-A0A7Z9C927-F1
#
_cell.length_a   1.000
_cell.length_b   1.000
_cell.length_c   1.000
_cell.angle_alpha   90.00
_cell.angle_beta   90.00
_cell.angle_gamma   90.00
#
_symmetry.space_group_name_H-M   'P 1'
#
loop_
_entity.id
_entity.type
_entity.pdbx_description
1 polymer ?
#
loop_
_entity_poly.entity_id
_entity_poly.type
_entity_poly.pdbx_seq_one_letter_code
_entity_poly.pdbx_strand_id
1 'polypeptide(L)'
;MYLHAEEEFQVWPVEEYASANLNNPLSILFEDGEHYSGVFFTATDSDNGGELDIDIADPRYDEFHQVVFEIVEPIKAGRRRYGKYLAIDYRDFPVLITDLISGVVVYSVGQDPSRAK
;
A
#
# COMPACT_ATOMS: atom_id res chain seq x y z
N MET A 1 -14.13 3.35 -10.71
CA MET A 1 -13.57 2.45 -11.73
C MET A 1 -12.14 2.23 -11.30
N TYR A 2 -11.73 0.98 -11.11
CA TYR A 2 -10.36 0.67 -10.69
C TYR A 2 -9.42 0.76 -11.89
N LEU A 3 -8.19 1.23 -11.67
CA LEU A 3 -7.16 1.25 -12.72
C LEU A 3 -6.64 -0.17 -12.96
N HIS A 4 -6.57 -0.96 -11.88
CA HIS A 4 -6.26 -2.39 -11.89
C HIS A 4 -7.28 -3.20 -11.08
N ALA A 5 -7.54 -4.45 -11.47
CA ALA A 5 -8.53 -5.30 -10.78
C ALA A 5 -8.08 -5.64 -9.35
N GLU A 6 -6.77 -5.75 -9.15
CA GLU A 6 -6.10 -5.96 -7.88
C GLU A 6 -6.47 -4.88 -6.84
N GLU A 7 -6.65 -3.64 -7.29
CA GLU A 7 -6.90 -2.49 -6.42
C GLU A 7 -8.18 -2.64 -5.61
N GLU A 8 -9.20 -3.29 -6.17
CA GLU A 8 -10.48 -3.61 -5.50
C GLU A 8 -10.26 -4.32 -4.16
N PHE A 9 -9.25 -5.18 -4.10
CA PHE A 9 -8.96 -6.03 -2.94
C PHE A 9 -7.80 -5.51 -2.09
N GLN A 10 -7.04 -4.55 -2.61
CA GLN A 10 -5.80 -4.07 -2.02
C GLN A 10 -5.93 -2.64 -1.53
N VAL A 11 -5.69 -1.65 -2.39
CA VAL A 11 -5.61 -0.24 -1.99
C VAL A 11 -6.96 0.30 -1.52
N TRP A 12 -8.07 -0.07 -2.14
CA TRP A 12 -9.39 0.49 -1.79
C TRP A 12 -9.87 0.08 -0.39
N PRO A 13 -9.85 -1.20 0.01
CA PRO A 13 -10.21 -1.58 1.38
C PRO A 13 -9.31 -0.92 2.44
N VAL A 14 -8.03 -0.74 2.13
CA VAL A 14 -7.07 -0.09 3.03
C VAL A 14 -7.35 1.41 3.14
N GLU A 15 -7.60 2.11 2.04
CA GLU A 15 -7.98 3.52 2.05
C GLU A 15 -9.30 3.73 2.80
N GLU A 16 -10.34 2.95 2.48
CA GLU A 16 -11.66 3.06 3.12
C GLU A 16 -11.54 2.89 4.64
N TYR A 17 -10.81 1.87 5.10
CA TYR A 17 -10.60 1.66 6.52
C TYR A 17 -9.79 2.78 7.16
N ALA A 18 -8.65 3.14 6.55
CA ALA A 18 -7.69 4.04 7.17
C ALA A 18 -8.17 5.51 7.16
N SER A 19 -8.94 5.91 6.14
CA SER A 19 -9.62 7.21 6.09
C SER A 19 -10.75 7.33 7.13
N ALA A 20 -11.41 6.23 7.50
CA ALA A 20 -12.39 6.19 8.59
C ALA A 20 -11.74 6.17 9.98
N ASN A 21 -10.48 5.77 10.09
CA ASN A 21 -9.73 5.61 11.34
C ASN A 21 -8.45 6.46 11.33
N LEU A 22 -8.59 7.74 10.99
CA LEU A 22 -7.47 8.67 10.87
C LEU A 22 -6.59 8.66 12.12
N ASN A 23 -5.29 8.56 11.91
CA ASN A 23 -4.23 8.51 12.94
C ASN A 23 -4.10 7.18 13.71
N ASN A 24 -4.92 6.16 13.45
CA ASN A 24 -4.62 4.84 14.01
C ASN A 24 -3.33 4.29 13.39
N PRO A 25 -2.34 3.89 14.21
CA PRO A 25 -1.14 3.27 13.68
C PRO A 25 -1.49 1.88 13.16
N LEU A 26 -1.16 1.64 11.90
CA LEU A 26 -1.26 0.35 11.25
C LEU A 26 0.12 -0.34 11.26
N SER A 27 0.11 -1.65 11.47
CA SER A 27 1.26 -2.51 11.25
C SER A 27 1.18 -3.06 9.83
N ILE A 28 2.24 -2.83 9.04
CA ILE A 28 2.29 -3.08 7.60
C ILE A 28 3.46 -4.05 7.33
N LEU A 29 3.13 -5.31 7.07
CA LEU A 29 4.09 -6.41 6.90
C LEU A 29 4.17 -6.84 5.43
N PHE A 30 5.38 -6.90 4.89
CA PHE A 30 5.65 -7.36 3.53
C PHE A 30 6.12 -8.83 3.50
N GLU A 31 6.07 -9.43 2.30
CA GLU A 31 6.39 -10.84 2.08
C GLU A 31 7.83 -11.22 2.47
N ASP A 32 8.78 -10.31 2.27
CA ASP A 32 10.19 -10.47 2.66
C ASP A 32 10.43 -10.27 4.17
N GLY A 33 9.36 -10.03 4.93
CA GLY A 33 9.39 -9.77 6.36
C GLY A 33 9.89 -8.38 6.71
N GLU A 34 9.96 -7.46 5.74
CA GLU A 34 10.05 -6.02 5.98
C GLU A 34 8.76 -5.54 6.65
N HIS A 35 8.89 -4.68 7.67
CA HIS A 35 7.77 -4.34 8.56
C HIS A 35 7.87 -2.91 9.07
N TYR A 36 6.77 -2.18 8.90
CA TYR A 36 6.61 -0.80 9.36
C TYR A 36 5.40 -0.65 10.28
N SER A 37 5.47 0.33 11.18
CA SER A 37 4.29 0.98 11.71
C SER A 37 4.11 2.33 11.02
N GLY A 38 2.90 2.65 10.58
CA GLY A 38 2.59 3.91 9.92
C GLY A 38 1.16 4.36 10.15
N VAL A 39 0.92 5.66 9.98
CA VAL A 39 -0.42 6.25 10.02
C VAL A 39 -0.81 6.70 8.63
N PHE A 40 -2.09 6.58 8.29
CA PHE A 40 -2.59 7.04 6.99
C PHE A 40 -2.28 8.53 6.79
N PHE A 41 -1.72 8.85 5.63
CA PHE A 41 -1.38 10.21 5.25
C PHE A 41 -2.26 10.70 4.10
N THR A 42 -2.29 9.97 2.99
CA THR A 42 -3.12 10.30 1.82
C THR A 42 -3.30 9.09 0.91
N ALA A 43 -4.16 9.22 -0.09
CA ALA A 43 -4.32 8.28 -1.19
C ALA A 43 -4.54 9.08 -2.49
N THR A 44 -3.99 8.61 -3.59
CA THR A 44 -4.03 9.32 -4.88
C THR A 44 -3.84 8.36 -6.04
N ASP A 45 -4.44 8.70 -7.18
CA ASP A 45 -4.01 8.16 -8.47
C ASP A 45 -2.61 8.69 -8.79
N SER A 46 -1.78 7.85 -9.40
CA SER A 46 -0.39 8.11 -9.72
C SER A 46 0.02 7.35 -10.98
N ASP A 47 1.22 7.62 -11.49
CA ASP A 47 1.78 6.96 -12.66
C ASP A 47 3.28 6.72 -12.49
N ASN A 48 3.83 5.83 -13.32
CA ASN A 48 5.27 5.53 -13.35
C ASN A 48 6.03 6.32 -14.41
N GLY A 49 5.37 7.24 -15.12
CA GLY A 49 5.94 8.03 -16.20
C GLY A 49 7.11 8.88 -15.72
N GLY A 50 6.89 9.61 -14.62
CA GLY A 50 7.95 10.41 -13.99
C GLY A 50 9.09 9.59 -13.36
N GLU A 51 8.80 8.40 -12.83
CA GLU A 51 9.82 7.51 -12.24
C GLU A 51 10.74 6.91 -13.30
N LEU A 52 10.16 6.48 -14.42
CA LEU A 52 10.88 5.79 -15.48
C LEU A 52 11.39 6.73 -16.58
N ASP A 53 11.05 8.01 -16.53
CA ASP A 53 11.31 9.02 -17.57
C ASP A 53 10.72 8.56 -18.93
N ILE A 54 9.44 8.19 -18.92
CA ILE A 54 8.69 7.69 -20.08
C ILE A 54 7.40 8.47 -20.33
N ASP A 55 6.94 8.43 -21.57
CA ASP A 55 5.68 9.03 -22.01
C ASP A 55 4.51 8.03 -21.85
N ILE A 56 3.27 8.53 -21.83
CA ILE A 56 2.02 7.76 -21.75
C ILE A 56 1.86 6.75 -22.90
N ALA A 57 2.54 6.98 -24.02
CA ALA A 57 2.56 6.06 -25.15
C ALA A 57 3.55 4.89 -25.01
N ASP A 58 4.42 4.90 -24.00
CA ASP A 58 5.35 3.80 -23.74
C ASP A 58 4.57 2.57 -23.26
N PRO A 59 4.80 1.36 -23.81
CA PRO A 59 4.11 0.15 -23.38
C PRO A 59 4.30 -0.23 -21.90
N ARG A 60 5.26 0.38 -21.21
CA ARG A 60 5.52 0.18 -19.78
C ARG A 60 4.80 1.20 -18.90
N TYR A 61 4.20 2.22 -19.49
CA TYR A 61 3.44 3.23 -18.76
C TYR A 61 2.27 2.58 -18.03
N ASP A 62 2.08 2.98 -16.78
CA ASP A 62 1.12 2.39 -15.86
C ASP A 62 0.55 3.48 -14.94
N GLU A 63 -0.78 3.63 -14.92
CA GLU A 63 -1.52 4.47 -13.97
C GLU A 63 -2.08 3.57 -12.88
N PHE A 64 -1.92 3.96 -11.62
CA PHE A 64 -2.33 3.14 -10.48
C PHE A 64 -2.76 4.00 -9.31
N HIS A 65 -3.60 3.44 -8.45
CA HIS A 65 -4.00 4.05 -7.20
C HIS A 65 -3.03 3.60 -6.09
N GLN A 66 -2.61 4.53 -5.25
CA GLN A 66 -1.68 4.25 -4.15
C GLN A 66 -2.18 4.82 -2.83
N VAL A 67 -1.87 4.10 -1.74
CA VAL A 67 -2.07 4.57 -0.36
C VAL A 67 -0.73 4.94 0.23
N VAL A 68 -0.67 6.11 0.86
CA VAL A 68 0.55 6.64 1.47
C VAL A 68 0.38 6.71 2.99
N PHE A 69 1.36 6.15 3.69
CA PHE A 69 1.47 6.20 5.14
C PHE A 69 2.64 7.10 5.54
N GLU A 70 2.46 7.90 6.58
CA GLU A 70 3.58 8.47 7.31
C GLU A 70 4.15 7.39 8.23
N ILE A 71 5.42 7.05 8.05
CA ILE A 71 6.10 6.03 8.86
C ILE A 71 6.26 6.59 10.27
N VAL A 72 5.72 5.86 11.25
CA VAL A 72 5.96 6.11 12.67
C VAL A 72 7.32 5.52 13.04
N GLU A 73 7.54 4.24 12.71
CA GLU A 73 8.83 3.59 12.89
C GLU A 73 9.00 2.35 11.97
N PRO A 74 10.24 2.04 11.56
CA PRO A 74 10.56 0.74 10.97
C PRO A 74 10.71 -0.31 12.08
N ILE A 75 9.81 -1.30 12.11
CA ILE A 75 9.89 -2.43 13.04
C ILE A 75 10.99 -3.40 12.58
N LYS A 76 11.06 -3.64 11.26
CA LYS A 76 12.13 -4.39 10.61
C LYS A 76 12.39 -3.81 9.23
N ALA A 77 13.53 -3.12 9.09
CA ALA A 77 13.95 -2.56 7.82
C ALA A 77 14.15 -3.65 6.76
N GLY A 78 13.82 -3.34 5.52
CA GLY A 78 14.03 -4.22 4.39
C GLY A 78 14.66 -3.51 3.20
N ARG A 79 14.32 -3.98 2.01
CA ARG A 79 14.90 -3.47 0.76
C ARG A 79 14.39 -2.08 0.41
N ARG A 80 13.19 -1.73 0.88
CA ARG A 80 12.55 -0.47 0.51
C ARG A 80 13.20 0.66 1.31
N ARG A 81 13.71 1.67 0.61
CA ARG A 81 14.42 2.81 1.20
C ARG A 81 13.46 3.96 1.45
N TYR A 82 12.34 3.68 2.11
CA TYR A 82 11.40 4.72 2.43
C TYR A 82 12.00 5.66 3.47
N GLY A 83 11.90 6.96 3.19
CA GLY A 83 12.29 8.01 4.12
C GLY A 83 11.20 8.19 5.16
N LYS A 84 10.42 9.28 5.01
CA LYS A 84 9.30 9.60 5.92
C LYS A 84 7.99 8.90 5.54
N TYR A 85 7.81 8.59 4.26
CA TYR A 85 6.54 8.11 3.72
C TYR A 85 6.70 6.76 3.06
N LEU A 86 5.71 5.90 3.27
CA LEU A 86 5.54 4.58 2.69
C LEU A 86 4.35 4.64 1.74
N ALA A 87 4.61 4.71 0.43
CA ALA A 87 3.58 4.55 -0.59
C ALA A 87 3.49 3.08 -1.00
N ILE A 88 2.28 2.54 -1.02
CA ILE A 88 1.99 1.18 -1.47
C ILE A 88 0.93 1.21 -2.57
N ASP A 89 1.13 0.38 -3.58
CA ASP A 89 0.24 0.16 -4.71
C ASP A 89 0.21 -1.33 -5.04
N TYR A 90 -0.62 -1.72 -6.01
CA TYR A 90 -0.88 -3.13 -6.32
C TYR A 90 0.37 -3.95 -6.70
N ARG A 91 1.43 -3.31 -7.19
CA ARG A 91 2.64 -3.99 -7.71
C ARG A 91 3.55 -4.49 -6.61
N ASP A 92 3.52 -3.85 -5.44
CA ASP A 92 4.35 -4.20 -4.29
C ASP A 92 3.55 -4.16 -2.99
N PHE A 93 2.37 -4.78 -2.99
CA PHE A 93 1.45 -4.71 -1.87
C PHE A 93 1.89 -5.57 -0.67
N PRO A 94 1.73 -5.09 0.58
CA PRO A 94 1.99 -5.86 1.80
C PRO A 94 1.25 -7.21 1.83
N VAL A 95 1.68 -8.13 2.68
CA VAL A 95 0.97 -9.41 2.90
C VAL A 95 -0.03 -9.34 4.04
N LEU A 96 0.13 -8.39 4.96
CA LEU A 96 -0.75 -8.20 6.10
C LEU A 96 -0.71 -6.75 6.56
N ILE A 97 -1.89 -6.16 6.75
CA ILE A 97 -2.07 -4.86 7.41
C ILE A 97 -3.05 -5.04 8.56
N THR A 98 -2.63 -4.62 9.76
CA THR A 98 -3.45 -4.71 10.98
C THR A 98 -3.47 -3.38 11.70
N ASP A 99 -4.64 -2.95 12.17
CA ASP A 99 -4.77 -1.83 13.10
C ASP A 99 -4.20 -2.23 14.47
N LEU A 100 -3.22 -1.48 14.96
CA LEU A 100 -2.54 -1.79 16.22
C LEU A 100 -3.36 -1.44 17.47
N ILE A 101 -4.43 -0.65 17.33
CA ILE A 101 -5.32 -0.27 18.44
C ILE A 101 -6.46 -1.28 18.56
N SER A 102 -7.15 -1.56 17.47
CA SER A 102 -8.35 -2.42 17.47
C SER A 102 -8.03 -3.90 17.26
N GLY A 103 -6.85 -4.23 16.72
CA GLY A 103 -6.49 -5.58 16.30
C GLY A 103 -7.20 -6.04 15.02
N VAL A 104 -7.93 -5.15 14.35
CA VAL A 104 -8.62 -5.46 13.08
C VAL A 104 -7.59 -5.74 12.00
N VAL A 105 -7.82 -6.83 11.25
CA VAL A 105 -7.11 -7.11 10.00
C VAL A 105 -7.73 -6.24 8.92
N VAL A 106 -6.97 -5.25 8.46
CA VAL A 106 -7.39 -4.31 7.40
C VAL A 106 -7.20 -4.96 6.03
N TYR A 107 -6.09 -5.69 5.86
CA TYR A 107 -5.79 -6.46 4.66
C TYR A 107 -5.02 -7.71 5.04
N SER A 108 -5.26 -8.81 4.32
CA SER A 108 -4.47 -10.03 4.40
C SER A 108 -4.42 -10.71 3.03
N VAL A 109 -3.24 -11.12 2.60
CA VAL A 109 -3.04 -11.85 1.34
C VAL A 109 -3.85 -13.14 1.27
N GLY A 110 -4.17 -13.76 2.43
CA GLY A 110 -5.01 -14.95 2.48
C GLY A 110 -6.49 -14.71 2.16
N GLN A 111 -6.92 -13.45 2.12
CA GLN A 111 -8.28 -13.02 1.78
C GLN A 111 -8.34 -12.29 0.43
N ASP A 112 -7.20 -12.08 -0.21
CA ASP A 112 -7.08 -11.35 -1.48
C ASP A 112 -7.20 -12.34 -2.67
N PRO A 113 -8.33 -12.36 -3.40
CA PRO A 113 -8.52 -13.27 -4.51
C PRO A 113 -7.59 -12.96 -5.69
N SER A 114 -7.06 -11.74 -5.81
CA SER A 114 -6.09 -11.39 -6.85
C SER A 114 -4.71 -12.01 -6.61
N ARG A 115 -4.44 -12.45 -5.37
CA ARG A 115 -3.18 -13.09 -4.97
C ARG A 115 -3.33 -14.56 -4.57
N ALA A 116 -4.53 -15.11 -4.68
CA ALA A 116 -4.78 -16.54 -4.49
C ALA A 116 -4.17 -17.32 -5.67
N LYS A 117 -3.21 -18.21 -5.38
CA LYS A 117 -2.61 -19.13 -6.36
C LYS A 117 -3.57 -20.23 -6.78
#